data_AF-A0A918Z2X2-F1
#
_entry.id   AF-A0A918Z2X2-F1
#
_cell.length_a   1.000
_cell.length_b   1.000
_cell.length_c   1.000
_cell.angle_alpha   90.00
_cell.angle_beta   90.00
_cell.angle_gamma   90.00
#
_symmetry.space_group_name_H-M   'P 1'
#
loop_
_entity.id
_entity.type
_entity.pdbx_description
1 polymer ?
#
loop_
_entity_poly.entity_id
_entity_poly.type
_entity_poly.pdbx_seq_one_letter_code
_entity_poly.pdbx_strand_id
1 'polypeptide(L)'
;MPARAQRRRGRLRRALLLAALLSAYPAFVLGATYAQFFRAGLPGGRHGPADAYRHALASAIVAWTLSPRCVEWVTAVMERDGRGNAARAMDAHNNRIGARIGARAGSWDDLQRAVREAVDRGGVNARSPERITWLAPDAWQDRLY
;
A
#
# COMPACT_ATOMS: atom_id res chain seq x y z
N MET A 1 27.98 -13.86 -38.30
CA MET A 1 26.66 -13.63 -37.67
C MET A 1 26.48 -14.10 -36.20
N PRO A 2 27.28 -15.01 -35.58
CA PRO A 2 26.97 -15.56 -34.25
C PRO A 2 27.20 -14.60 -33.06
N ALA A 3 28.20 -13.71 -33.14
CA ALA A 3 28.55 -12.79 -32.05
C ALA A 3 27.44 -11.76 -31.70
N ARG A 4 26.61 -11.35 -32.69
CA ARG A 4 25.47 -10.43 -32.46
C ARG A 4 24.32 -11.11 -31.72
N ALA A 5 24.03 -12.38 -32.03
CA ALA A 5 22.99 -13.16 -31.37
C ALA A 5 23.36 -13.48 -29.90
N GLN A 6 24.64 -13.80 -29.64
CA GLN A 6 25.13 -14.08 -28.29
C GLN A 6 25.14 -12.82 -27.41
N ARG A 7 25.54 -11.66 -27.94
CA ARG A 7 25.44 -10.36 -27.25
C ARG A 7 23.98 -9.96 -26.96
N ARG A 8 23.04 -10.21 -27.88
CA ARG A 8 21.59 -9.98 -27.68
C ARG A 8 21.02 -10.86 -26.57
N ARG A 9 21.33 -12.17 -26.56
CA ARG A 9 20.91 -13.10 -25.48
C ARG A 9 21.46 -12.69 -24.12
N GLY A 10 22.71 -12.23 -24.04
CA GLY A 10 23.30 -11.71 -22.81
C GLY A 10 22.61 -10.43 -22.28
N ARG A 11 22.27 -9.49 -23.17
CA ARG A 11 21.52 -8.28 -22.82
C ARG A 11 20.09 -8.60 -22.36
N LEU A 12 19.40 -9.53 -23.03
CA LEU A 12 18.07 -9.97 -22.64
C LEU A 12 18.07 -10.62 -21.25
N ARG A 13 19.03 -11.52 -20.97
CA ARG A 13 19.16 -12.13 -19.63
C ARG A 13 19.39 -11.08 -18.55
N ARG A 14 20.26 -10.10 -18.79
CA ARG A 14 20.49 -8.98 -17.85
C ARG A 14 19.22 -8.15 -17.65
N ALA A 15 18.50 -7.85 -18.72
CA ALA A 15 17.23 -7.13 -18.63
C ALA A 15 16.18 -7.90 -17.82
N LEU A 16 16.07 -9.22 -18.02
CA LEU A 16 15.16 -10.07 -17.25
C LEU A 16 15.55 -10.15 -15.77
N LEU A 17 16.84 -10.26 -15.46
CA LEU A 17 17.32 -10.24 -14.07
C LEU A 17 17.03 -8.90 -13.39
N LEU A 18 17.28 -7.79 -14.08
CA LEU A 18 16.95 -6.46 -13.58
C LEU A 18 15.44 -6.30 -13.35
N ALA A 19 14.62 -6.75 -14.30
CA ALA A 19 13.17 -6.71 -14.16
C ALA A 19 12.70 -7.54 -12.96
N ALA A 20 13.27 -8.74 -12.75
CA ALA A 20 12.96 -9.59 -11.60
C ALA A 20 13.37 -8.95 -10.27
N LEU A 21 14.54 -8.32 -10.21
CA LEU A 21 14.99 -7.59 -9.01
C LEU A 21 14.09 -6.39 -8.71
N LEU A 22 13.68 -5.65 -9.75
CA LEU A 22 12.80 -4.49 -9.60
C LEU A 22 11.36 -4.89 -9.21
N SER A 23 10.88 -6.06 -9.64
CA SER A 23 9.53 -6.53 -9.29
C SER A 23 9.44 -7.26 -7.96
N ALA A 24 10.56 -7.79 -7.44
CA ALA A 24 10.59 -8.56 -6.20
C ALA A 24 10.04 -7.78 -5.00
N TYR A 25 10.43 -6.51 -4.84
CA TYR A 25 9.99 -5.71 -3.70
C TYR A 25 8.50 -5.33 -3.77
N PRO A 26 7.94 -4.81 -4.89
CA PRO A 26 6.50 -4.64 -5.04
C PRO A 26 5.71 -5.94 -4.81
N ALA A 27 6.21 -7.07 -5.32
CA ALA A 27 5.58 -8.37 -5.11
C ALA A 27 5.56 -8.78 -3.62
N PHE A 28 6.66 -8.55 -2.89
CA PHE A 28 6.71 -8.75 -1.44
C PHE A 28 5.68 -7.88 -0.70
N VAL A 29 5.63 -6.57 -0.99
CA VAL A 29 4.69 -5.64 -0.33
C VAL A 29 3.25 -6.07 -0.58
N LEU A 30 2.90 -6.39 -1.84
CA LEU A 30 1.57 -6.86 -2.19
C LEU A 30 1.25 -8.19 -1.48
N GLY A 31 2.15 -9.16 -1.54
CA GLY A 31 1.96 -10.46 -0.89
C GLY A 31 1.74 -10.35 0.61
N ALA A 32 2.59 -9.58 1.30
CA ALA A 32 2.47 -9.35 2.74
C ALA A 32 1.18 -8.61 3.10
N THR A 33 0.79 -7.60 2.32
CA THR A 33 -0.45 -6.84 2.55
C THR A 33 -1.67 -7.74 2.38
N TYR A 34 -1.76 -8.48 1.27
CA TYR A 34 -2.93 -9.30 0.97
C TYR A 34 -3.06 -10.50 1.89
N ALA A 35 -1.95 -11.10 2.33
CA ALA A 35 -1.96 -12.15 3.34
C ALA A 35 -2.68 -11.72 4.63
N GLN A 36 -2.50 -10.46 5.04
CA GLN A 36 -3.19 -9.91 6.22
C GLN A 36 -4.58 -9.37 5.91
N PHE A 37 -4.78 -8.77 4.74
CA PHE A 37 -6.09 -8.31 4.28
C PHE A 37 -7.14 -9.42 4.33
N PHE A 38 -6.82 -10.60 3.78
CA PHE A 38 -7.75 -11.74 3.78
C PHE A 38 -8.04 -12.28 5.19
N ARG A 39 -7.11 -12.09 6.13
CA ARG A 39 -7.28 -12.50 7.53
C ARG A 39 -8.05 -11.47 8.37
N ALA A 40 -8.08 -10.21 7.94
CA ALA A 40 -8.66 -9.12 8.73
C ALA A 40 -10.19 -9.20 8.81
N GLY A 41 -10.86 -9.77 7.80
CA GLY A 41 -12.31 -9.94 7.77
C GLY A 41 -13.10 -8.62 7.77
N LEU A 42 -12.49 -7.53 7.28
CA LEU A 42 -13.11 -6.20 7.26
C LEU A 42 -14.06 -6.05 6.06
N PRO A 43 -15.16 -5.29 6.19
CA PRO A 43 -16.09 -5.02 5.09
C PRO A 43 -15.58 -3.91 4.16
N GLY A 44 -16.24 -3.75 3.01
CA GLY A 44 -15.99 -2.63 2.09
C GLY A 44 -14.62 -2.74 1.41
N GLY A 45 -14.50 -3.77 0.54
CA GLY A 45 -13.26 -4.09 -0.20
C GLY A 45 -12.72 -2.94 -1.05
N ARG A 46 -13.59 -1.99 -1.41
CA ARG A 46 -13.23 -0.69 -1.97
C ARG A 46 -14.01 0.43 -1.28
N HIS A 47 -13.33 1.52 -0.98
CA HIS A 47 -13.83 2.74 -0.32
C HIS A 47 -14.33 2.57 1.12
N GLY A 48 -14.25 1.36 1.68
CA GLY A 48 -14.63 1.04 3.04
C GLY A 48 -13.44 0.69 3.95
N PRO A 49 -13.71 0.13 5.15
CA PRO A 49 -12.69 -0.21 6.14
C PRO A 49 -11.60 -1.15 5.62
N ALA A 50 -11.95 -2.14 4.80
CA ALA A 50 -10.98 -3.09 4.25
C ALA A 50 -10.01 -2.41 3.28
N ASP A 51 -10.50 -1.47 2.47
CA ASP A 51 -9.67 -0.67 1.57
C ASP A 51 -8.71 0.23 2.36
N ALA A 52 -9.24 0.93 3.37
CA ALA A 52 -8.45 1.76 4.28
C ALA A 52 -7.34 0.96 4.98
N TYR A 53 -7.66 -0.26 5.46
CA TYR A 53 -6.68 -1.18 6.04
C TYR A 53 -5.60 -1.57 5.04
N ARG A 54 -5.98 -1.94 3.81
CA ARG A 54 -5.03 -2.33 2.76
C ARG A 54 -4.04 -1.22 2.43
N HIS A 55 -4.54 0.00 2.23
CA HIS A 55 -3.71 1.18 1.92
C HIS A 55 -2.78 1.56 3.07
N ALA A 56 -3.31 1.61 4.29
CA ALA A 56 -2.51 1.89 5.48
C ALA A 56 -1.45 0.82 5.73
N LEU A 57 -1.78 -0.46 5.57
CA LEU A 57 -0.85 -1.57 5.78
C LEU A 57 0.26 -1.59 4.73
N ALA A 58 -0.07 -1.46 3.44
CA ALA A 58 0.94 -1.40 2.38
C ALA A 58 1.93 -0.25 2.60
N SER A 59 1.42 0.92 2.97
CA SER A 59 2.22 2.09 3.30
C SER A 59 3.08 1.89 4.55
N ALA A 60 2.54 1.25 5.59
CA ALA A 60 3.29 0.92 6.79
C ALA A 60 4.44 -0.05 6.49
N ILE A 61 4.19 -1.12 5.73
CA ILE A 61 5.21 -2.09 5.31
C ILE A 61 6.33 -1.36 4.57
N VAL A 62 6.00 -0.54 3.56
CA VAL A 62 7.02 0.21 2.80
C VAL A 62 7.81 1.17 3.69
N ALA A 63 7.14 1.85 4.61
CA ALA A 63 7.81 2.77 5.53
C ALA A 63 8.77 2.05 6.49
N TRP A 64 8.40 0.85 6.96
CA TRP A 64 9.17 0.04 7.89
C TRP A 64 10.35 -0.68 7.22
N THR A 65 10.14 -1.29 6.04
CA THR A 65 11.20 -2.04 5.34
C THR A 65 12.11 -1.17 4.51
N LEU A 66 11.68 0.05 4.13
CA LEU A 66 12.44 0.90 3.22
C LEU A 66 12.53 2.35 3.71
N SER A 67 11.47 3.13 3.57
CA SER A 67 11.45 4.53 4.01
C SER A 67 10.06 5.16 3.91
N PRO A 68 9.66 6.02 4.87
CA PRO A 68 8.45 6.83 4.74
C PRO A 68 8.45 7.72 3.49
N ARG A 69 9.62 8.21 3.06
CA ARG A 69 9.75 9.04 1.85
C ARG A 69 9.32 8.29 0.59
N CYS A 70 9.55 6.99 0.51
CA CYS A 70 9.10 6.18 -0.62
C CYS A 70 7.57 6.14 -0.70
N VAL A 71 6.87 6.13 0.44
CA VAL A 71 5.41 6.20 0.48
C VAL A 71 4.90 7.55 -0.04
N GLU A 72 5.56 8.65 0.32
CA GLU A 72 5.22 9.99 -0.18
C GLU A 72 5.34 10.05 -1.71
N TRP A 73 6.45 9.56 -2.28
CA TRP A 73 6.64 9.48 -3.73
C TRP A 73 5.57 8.62 -4.41
N VAL A 74 5.30 7.42 -3.89
CA VAL A 74 4.29 6.51 -4.45
C VAL A 74 2.90 7.15 -4.38
N THR A 75 2.56 7.79 -3.26
CA THR A 75 1.26 8.47 -3.09
C THR A 75 1.11 9.66 -4.04
N ALA A 76 2.17 10.45 -4.24
CA ALA A 76 2.16 11.57 -5.18
C ALA A 76 1.93 11.09 -6.63
N VAL A 77 2.58 9.98 -7.02
CA VAL A 77 2.49 9.43 -8.38
C VAL A 77 1.16 8.71 -8.61
N MET A 78 0.76 7.82 -7.71
CA MET A 78 -0.40 6.95 -7.92
C MET A 78 -1.72 7.66 -7.58
N GLU A 79 -1.76 8.39 -6.46
CA GLU A 79 -2.98 9.02 -5.95
C GLU A 79 -3.08 10.51 -6.29
N ARG A 80 -2.10 11.09 -7.00
CA ARG A 80 -2.01 12.55 -7.27
C ARG A 80 -2.14 13.38 -5.99
N ASP A 81 -1.52 12.92 -4.90
CA ASP A 81 -1.64 13.51 -3.55
C ASP A 81 -3.07 13.59 -3.01
N GLY A 82 -3.97 12.75 -3.51
CA GLY A 82 -5.38 12.74 -3.13
C GLY A 82 -6.25 13.71 -3.92
N ARG A 83 -5.73 14.28 -5.02
CA ARG A 83 -6.50 15.20 -5.87
C ARG A 83 -7.41 14.45 -6.85
N GLY A 84 -8.59 15.02 -7.08
CA GLY A 84 -9.51 14.64 -8.16
C GLY A 84 -10.80 13.96 -7.71
N ASN A 85 -10.80 13.22 -6.59
CA ASN A 85 -12.02 12.68 -5.98
C ASN A 85 -11.82 12.29 -4.51
N ALA A 86 -12.92 12.00 -3.82
CA ALA A 86 -12.93 11.65 -2.39
C ALA A 86 -12.20 10.33 -2.07
N ALA A 87 -12.26 9.34 -2.97
CA ALA A 87 -11.57 8.07 -2.78
C ALA A 87 -10.04 8.25 -2.74
N ARG A 88 -9.47 8.98 -3.70
CA ARG A 88 -8.03 9.30 -3.72
C ARG A 88 -7.61 10.09 -2.49
N ALA A 89 -8.44 11.03 -2.04
CA ALA A 89 -8.18 11.80 -0.83
C ALA A 89 -8.12 10.90 0.41
N MET A 90 -9.06 9.96 0.53
CA MET A 90 -9.08 8.92 1.56
C MET A 90 -7.82 8.04 1.49
N ASP A 91 -7.46 7.52 0.32
CA ASP A 91 -6.29 6.65 0.13
C ASP A 91 -4.99 7.37 0.49
N ALA A 92 -4.81 8.60 -0.01
CA ALA A 92 -3.64 9.40 0.31
C ALA A 92 -3.55 9.74 1.81
N HIS A 93 -4.68 9.99 2.46
CA HIS A 93 -4.75 10.21 3.91
C HIS A 93 -4.33 8.96 4.70
N ASN A 94 -4.92 7.80 4.37
CA ASN A 94 -4.63 6.54 5.03
C ASN A 94 -3.18 6.08 4.79
N ASN A 95 -2.63 6.32 3.59
CA ASN A 95 -1.22 6.07 3.30
C ASN A 95 -0.28 6.85 4.23
N ARG A 96 -0.57 8.15 4.48
CA ARG A 96 0.22 8.98 5.40
C ARG A 96 0.17 8.46 6.84
N ILE A 97 -1.00 8.00 7.30
CA ILE A 97 -1.14 7.39 8.62
C ILE A 97 -0.32 6.10 8.69
N GLY A 98 -0.49 5.21 7.69
CA GLY A 98 0.26 3.97 7.56
C GLY A 98 1.77 4.19 7.58
N ALA A 99 2.27 5.16 6.81
CA ALA A 99 3.69 5.51 6.78
C ALA A 99 4.22 5.93 8.16
N ARG A 100 3.47 6.72 8.92
CA ARG A 100 3.85 7.12 10.29
C ARG A 100 3.86 5.94 11.26
N ILE A 101 2.94 5.00 11.11
CA ILE A 101 2.92 3.77 11.91
C ILE A 101 4.16 2.93 11.59
N GLY A 102 4.42 2.67 10.31
CA GLY A 102 5.58 1.89 9.86
C GLY A 102 6.92 2.49 10.30
N ALA A 103 7.04 3.82 10.26
CA ALA A 103 8.23 4.54 10.70
C ALA A 103 8.57 4.37 12.20
N ARG A 104 7.57 4.02 13.02
CA ARG A 104 7.70 3.92 14.49
C ARG A 104 7.63 2.48 15.00
N ALA A 105 7.26 1.52 14.15
CA ALA A 105 7.07 0.14 14.56
C ALA A 105 8.40 -0.52 14.93
N GLY A 106 8.47 -1.11 16.13
CA GLY A 106 9.66 -1.83 16.60
C GLY A 106 9.76 -3.26 16.04
N SER A 107 8.65 -3.82 15.56
CA SER A 107 8.59 -5.17 15.01
C SER A 107 7.48 -5.31 13.95
N TRP A 108 7.53 -6.42 13.22
CA TRP A 108 6.52 -6.78 12.23
C TRP A 108 5.12 -6.95 12.85
N ASP A 109 5.03 -7.54 14.04
CA ASP A 109 3.75 -7.74 14.73
C ASP A 109 3.22 -6.42 15.30
N ASP A 110 4.09 -5.54 15.81
CA ASP A 110 3.72 -4.20 16.24
C ASP A 110 3.13 -3.38 15.10
N LEU A 111 3.76 -3.45 13.92
CA LEU A 111 3.29 -2.77 12.73
C LEU A 111 1.87 -3.19 12.36
N GLN A 112 1.64 -4.50 12.22
CA GLN A 112 0.34 -5.04 11.82
C GLN A 112 -0.74 -4.73 12.86
N ARG A 113 -0.42 -4.90 14.15
CA ARG A 113 -1.32 -4.58 15.26
C ARG A 113 -1.67 -3.10 15.27
N ALA A 114 -0.68 -2.20 15.16
CA ALA A 114 -0.91 -0.77 15.19
C ALA A 114 -1.77 -0.28 14.00
N VAL A 115 -1.57 -0.83 12.80
CA VAL A 115 -2.44 -0.53 11.65
C VAL A 115 -3.86 -1.04 11.90
N ARG A 116 -4.01 -2.28 12.38
CA ARG A 116 -5.34 -2.84 12.69
C ARG A 116 -6.09 -1.97 13.70
N GLU A 117 -5.45 -1.64 14.82
CA GLU A 117 -6.03 -0.77 15.83
C GLU A 117 -6.36 0.62 15.30
N ALA A 118 -5.55 1.17 14.40
CA ALA A 118 -5.84 2.46 13.77
C ALA A 118 -7.11 2.42 12.90
N VAL A 119 -7.36 1.30 12.21
CA VAL A 119 -8.59 1.07 11.45
C VAL A 119 -9.79 0.84 12.36
N ASP A 120 -9.63 0.05 13.43
CA ASP A 120 -10.70 -0.21 14.41
C ASP A 120 -11.16 1.10 15.09
N ARG A 121 -10.23 2.04 15.33
CA ARG A 121 -10.52 3.40 15.82
C ARG A 121 -10.93 4.38 14.72
N GLY A 122 -10.91 3.97 13.45
CA GLY A 122 -11.23 4.81 12.29
C GLY A 122 -12.71 5.18 12.22
N GLY A 123 -13.12 5.81 11.13
CA GLY A 123 -14.54 6.14 10.94
C GLY A 123 -14.88 6.63 9.54
N VAL A 124 -16.18 6.65 9.27
CA VAL A 124 -16.74 7.24 8.04
C VAL A 124 -16.42 8.73 8.02
N ASN A 125 -15.77 9.18 6.95
CA ASN A 125 -15.42 10.58 6.69
C ASN A 125 -14.74 11.28 7.88
N ALA A 126 -13.88 10.55 8.60
CA ALA A 126 -13.09 11.10 9.70
C ALA A 126 -12.20 12.25 9.18
N ARG A 127 -12.25 13.39 9.87
CA ARG A 127 -11.53 14.61 9.48
C ARG A 127 -10.21 14.82 10.21
N SER A 128 -9.94 14.02 11.24
CA SER A 128 -8.70 14.15 12.04
C SER A 128 -7.51 13.61 11.23
N PRO A 129 -6.38 14.35 11.21
CA PRO A 129 -5.14 13.90 10.56
C PRO A 129 -4.57 12.59 11.13
N GLU A 130 -4.98 12.22 12.34
CA GLU A 130 -4.52 11.05 13.10
C GLU A 130 -5.45 9.84 12.99
N ARG A 131 -6.65 10.01 12.43
CA ARG A 131 -7.68 8.97 12.39
C ARG A 131 -7.83 8.42 10.98
N ILE A 132 -7.77 7.09 10.84
CA ILE A 132 -8.09 6.41 9.58
C ILE A 132 -9.51 6.79 9.16
N THR A 133 -9.69 7.04 7.87
CA THR A 133 -10.99 7.36 7.30
C THR A 133 -11.36 6.42 6.18
N TRP A 134 -12.65 6.21 5.99
CA TRP A 134 -13.22 5.59 4.79
C TRP A 134 -14.47 6.36 4.35
N LEU A 135 -14.99 6.09 3.15
CA LEU A 135 -16.18 6.77 2.64
C LEU A 135 -17.44 6.25 3.34
N ALA A 136 -18.58 6.89 3.09
CA ALA A 136 -19.86 6.42 3.60
C ALA A 136 -20.28 5.08 2.95
N PRO A 137 -21.07 4.23 3.63
CA PRO A 137 -21.39 2.87 3.15
C PRO A 137 -22.04 2.80 1.76
N ASP A 138 -22.80 3.82 1.38
CA ASP A 138 -23.41 3.97 0.05
C ASP A 138 -22.37 4.10 -1.08
N ALA A 139 -21.14 4.49 -0.76
CA ALA A 139 -20.02 4.55 -1.69
C ALA A 139 -19.14 3.29 -1.70
N TRP A 140 -19.40 2.31 -0.83
CA TRP A 140 -18.59 1.08 -0.75
C TRP A 140 -18.89 0.16 -1.93
N GLN A 141 -17.90 -0.64 -2.32
CA GLN A 141 -18.07 -1.71 -3.29
C GLN A 141 -17.52 -3.01 -2.73
N ASP A 142 -18.30 -4.09 -2.84
CA ASP A 142 -17.86 -5.44 -2.51
C ASP A 142 -17.05 -6.03 -3.66
N ARG A 143 -15.85 -5.45 -3.86
CA ARG A 143 -14.86 -5.91 -4.83
C ARG A 143 -13.49 -5.92 -4.18
N LEU A 144 -12.63 -6.81 -4.66
CA LEU A 144 -11.25 -6.94 -4.17
C LEU A 144 -10.34 -5.78 -4.63
N TYR A 145 -10.77 -4.95 -5.59
CA TYR A 145 -9.99 -3.84 -6.15
C TYR A 145 -10.86 -2.73 -6.76
#